data_AF-A0A914HV56-F1
#
_entry.id   AF-A0A914HV56-F1
#
_cell.length_a   1.000
_cell.length_b   1.000
_cell.length_c   1.000
_cell.angle_alpha   90.00
_cell.angle_beta   90.00
_cell.angle_gamma   90.00
#
_symmetry.space_group_name_H-M   'P 1'
#
loop_
_entity.id
_entity.type
_entity.pdbx_description
1 polymer ?
#
loop_
_entity_poly.entity_id
_entity_poly.type
_entity_poly.pdbx_seq_one_letter_code
_entity_poly.pdbx_strand_id
1 'polypeptide(L)'
;MLFSTHYHSLCNFVANEAGIALAHMACMVENADLDDPTMEAITFLYTLADGMCDKSYGFYTAKMAGLNAEVIRRASQAANQLSDKGGGVGE
;
A
#
# COMPACT_ATOMS: atom_id res chain seq x y z
N MET A 1 -6.21 -14.10 -18.15
CA MET A 1 -5.02 -13.22 -18.24
C MET A 1 -4.81 -12.63 -16.86
N LEU A 2 -3.57 -12.53 -16.37
CA LEU A 2 -3.24 -11.92 -15.08
C LEU A 2 -2.31 -10.73 -15.31
N PHE A 3 -2.53 -9.64 -14.59
CA PHE A 3 -1.71 -8.45 -14.62
C PHE A 3 -1.42 -8.01 -13.19
N SER A 4 -0.15 -8.09 -12.77
CA SER A 4 0.29 -7.65 -11.43
C SER A 4 0.86 -6.25 -11.53
N THR A 5 0.45 -5.33 -10.65
CA THR A 5 0.84 -3.93 -10.69
C THR A 5 0.99 -3.34 -9.29
N HIS A 6 1.83 -2.31 -9.17
CA HIS A 6 1.92 -1.44 -7.99
C HIS A 6 1.21 -0.09 -8.19
N TYR A 7 0.64 0.15 -9.37
CA TYR A 7 -0.06 1.39 -9.68
C TYR A 7 -1.51 1.35 -9.20
N HIS A 8 -1.77 1.89 -8.01
CA HIS A 8 -3.13 1.99 -7.45
C HIS A 8 -4.05 2.86 -8.32
N SER A 9 -3.51 3.88 -8.99
CA SER A 9 -4.26 4.72 -9.94
C SER A 9 -4.81 3.94 -11.13
N LEU A 10 -4.09 2.92 -11.61
CA LEU A 10 -4.57 2.05 -12.68
C LEU A 10 -5.76 1.20 -12.20
N CYS A 11 -5.68 0.65 -10.98
CA CYS A 11 -6.78 -0.12 -10.39
C CYS A 11 -8.05 0.73 -10.27
N ASN A 12 -7.93 2.00 -9.86
CA ASN A 12 -9.06 2.94 -9.83
C ASN A 12 -9.62 3.22 -11.22
N PHE A 13 -8.76 3.41 -12.22
CA PHE A 13 -9.19 3.67 -13.60
C PHE A 13 -10.01 2.53 -14.19
N VAL A 14 -9.67 1.28 -13.88
CA VAL A 14 -10.33 0.08 -14.44
C VAL A 14 -11.42 -0.51 -13.53
N ALA A 15 -11.70 0.10 -12.37
CA ALA A 15 -12.58 -0.49 -11.35
C ALA A 15 -14.00 -0.79 -11.83
N ASN A 16 -14.49 -0.05 -12.84
CA ASN A 16 -15.85 -0.20 -13.39
C ASN A 16 -15.87 -0.88 -14.77
N GLU A 17 -14.74 -1.35 -15.28
CA GLU A 17 -14.66 -1.95 -16.61
C GLU A 17 -15.25 -3.36 -16.63
N ALA A 18 -16.26 -3.55 -17.49
CA ALA A 18 -16.93 -4.82 -17.64
C ALA A 18 -15.95 -5.88 -18.19
N GLY A 19 -15.61 -6.86 -17.36
CA GLY A 19 -14.67 -7.94 -17.70
C GLY A 19 -13.32 -7.84 -17.00
N ILE A 20 -13.09 -6.83 -16.16
CA ILE A 20 -11.92 -6.72 -15.30
C ILE A 20 -12.33 -6.99 -13.85
N ALA A 21 -11.64 -7.94 -13.21
CA ALA A 21 -11.77 -8.20 -11.78
C ALA A 21 -10.50 -7.72 -11.07
N LEU A 22 -10.68 -6.96 -9.98
CA LEU A 22 -9.58 -6.54 -9.11
C LEU A 22 -9.37 -7.57 -8.01
N ALA A 23 -8.12 -7.85 -7.69
CA ALA A 23 -7.74 -8.72 -6.58
C ALA A 23 -6.38 -8.29 -6.01
N HIS A 24 -6.13 -8.65 -4.75
CA HIS A 24 -4.89 -8.37 -4.05
C HIS A 24 -4.47 -9.55 -3.16
N MET A 25 -3.21 -9.56 -2.70
CA MET A 25 -2.75 -10.51 -1.70
C MET A 25 -3.14 -10.02 -0.30
N ALA A 26 -3.95 -10.79 0.41
CA ALA A 26 -4.41 -10.45 1.74
C ALA A 26 -3.25 -10.44 2.76
N CYS A 27 -3.37 -9.54 3.72
CA CYS A 27 -2.49 -9.46 4.88
C CYS A 27 -3.28 -9.18 6.15
N MET A 28 -2.70 -9.55 7.29
CA MET A 28 -3.19 -9.16 8.61
C MET A 28 -2.27 -8.09 9.16
N VAL A 29 -2.83 -6.95 9.56
CA VAL A 29 -2.07 -5.82 10.11
C VAL A 29 -2.43 -5.67 11.59
N GLU A 30 -1.41 -5.65 12.43
CA GLU A 30 -1.49 -5.35 13.85
C GLU A 30 -0.88 -3.96 14.12
N ASN A 31 -1.43 -3.25 15.10
CA ASN A 31 -1.03 -1.88 15.45
C ASN A 31 -1.21 -0.86 14.30
N ALA A 32 -2.21 -1.06 13.45
CA ALA A 32 -2.50 -0.20 12.30
C ALA A 32 -2.87 1.26 12.68
N ASP A 33 -3.34 1.47 13.91
CA ASP A 33 -3.77 2.79 14.40
C ASP A 33 -2.61 3.67 14.92
N LEU A 34 -1.36 3.18 14.83
CA LEU A 34 -0.19 3.96 15.24
C LEU A 34 0.35 4.78 14.07
N ASP A 35 0.58 6.08 14.31
CA ASP A 35 1.18 6.99 13.31
C ASP A 35 2.64 6.61 12.93
N ASP A 36 3.30 5.76 13.72
CA ASP A 36 4.68 5.36 13.48
C ASP A 36 4.75 4.10 12.59
N PRO A 37 5.24 4.20 11.34
CA PRO A 37 5.35 3.07 10.42
C PRO A 37 6.32 1.97 10.91
N THR A 38 7.14 2.27 11.91
CA THR A 38 8.07 1.30 12.51
C THR A 38 7.40 0.43 13.58
N MET A 39 6.19 0.77 14.02
CA MET A 39 5.45 0.06 15.06
C MET A 39 4.43 -0.94 14.50
N GLU A 40 4.04 -0.81 13.23
CA GLU A 40 3.18 -1.79 12.55
C GLU A 40 3.84 -3.18 12.51
N ALA A 41 2.99 -4.21 12.60
CA ALA A 41 3.34 -5.61 12.37
C ALA A 41 2.41 -6.22 11.34
N ILE A 42 2.96 -6.90 10.34
CA ILE A 42 2.20 -7.40 9.18
C ILE A 42 2.49 -8.87 8.96
N THR A 43 1.44 -9.65 8.84
CA THR A 43 1.51 -11.05 8.43
C THR A 43 0.96 -11.19 7.02
N PHE A 44 1.80 -11.63 6.09
CA PHE A 44 1.38 -11.95 4.72
C PHE A 44 0.66 -13.29 4.70
N LEU A 45 -0.61 -13.30 4.29
CA LEU A 45 -1.43 -14.51 4.30
C LEU A 45 -1.26 -15.33 3.02
N TYR A 46 -0.70 -14.74 1.96
CA TYR A 46 -0.56 -15.33 0.63
C TYR A 46 -1.89 -15.82 0.02
N THR A 47 -3.00 -15.26 0.49
CA THR A 47 -4.35 -15.54 -0.01
C THR A 47 -4.74 -14.47 -1.01
N LEU A 48 -5.20 -14.87 -2.20
CA LEU A 48 -5.81 -13.95 -3.16
C LEU A 48 -7.20 -13.56 -2.65
N ALA A 49 -7.40 -12.26 -2.38
CA ALA A 49 -8.67 -11.69 -1.98
C ALA A 49 -9.18 -10.74 -3.06
N ASP A 50 -10.51 -10.64 -3.19
CA ASP A 50 -11.15 -9.75 -4.14
C ASP A 50 -10.96 -8.28 -3.75
N GLY A 51 -10.99 -7.41 -4.75
CA GLY A 51 -10.87 -5.96 -4.58
C GLY A 51 -9.44 -5.43 -4.61
N MET A 52 -9.34 -4.12 -4.46
CA MET A 52 -8.07 -3.39 -4.49
C MET A 52 -7.41 -3.40 -3.10
N CYS A 53 -6.07 -3.35 -3.07
CA CYS A 53 -5.33 -3.25 -1.82
C CYS A 53 -5.41 -1.83 -1.26
N ASP A 54 -5.83 -1.68 0.00
CA ASP A 54 -6.06 -0.37 0.63
C ASP A 54 -4.78 0.39 0.96
N LYS A 55 -3.68 -0.31 1.31
CA LYS A 55 -2.42 0.29 1.75
C LYS A 55 -1.19 -0.41 1.17
N SER A 56 -0.08 0.33 1.06
CA SER A 56 1.23 -0.23 0.74
C SER A 56 2.01 -0.62 2.00
N TYR A 57 2.68 -1.77 1.97
CA TYR A 57 3.39 -2.33 3.13
C TYR A 57 4.91 -2.29 2.98
N GLY A 58 5.42 -1.44 2.08
CA GLY A 58 6.85 -1.35 1.77
C GLY A 58 7.72 -0.92 2.96
N PHE A 59 7.20 -0.06 3.84
CA PHE A 59 7.92 0.36 5.05
C PHE A 59 8.10 -0.78 6.06
N TYR A 60 7.11 -1.67 6.18
CA TYR A 60 7.26 -2.87 7.00
C TYR A 60 8.28 -3.83 6.40
N THR A 61 8.31 -4.00 5.07
CA THR A 61 9.37 -4.78 4.40
C THR A 61 10.76 -4.18 4.65
N ALA A 62 10.90 -2.85 4.65
CA ALA A 62 12.15 -2.18 4.99
C ALA A 62 12.57 -2.43 6.45
N LYS A 63 11.62 -2.41 7.40
CA LYS A 63 11.85 -2.79 8.80
C LYS A 63 12.35 -4.23 8.90
N MET A 64 11.71 -5.18 8.22
CA MET A 64 12.15 -6.58 8.19
C MET A 64 13.55 -6.76 7.59
N ALA A 65 13.92 -5.93 6.62
CA ALA A 65 15.26 -5.92 6.03
C ALA A 65 16.33 -5.29 6.95
N GLY A 66 15.96 -4.83 8.15
CA GLY A 66 16.89 -4.29 9.14
C GLY A 66 17.28 -2.83 8.89
N LEU A 67 16.50 -2.07 8.12
CA LEU A 67 16.76 -0.64 7.94
C LEU A 67 16.54 0.12 9.26
N ASN A 68 17.34 1.16 9.46
CA ASN A 68 17.22 2.01 10.65
C ASN A 68 15.84 2.68 10.71
N ALA A 69 15.20 2.63 11.88
CA ALA A 69 13.88 3.19 12.13
C ALA A 69 13.76 4.67 11.72
N GLU A 70 14.80 5.47 11.92
CA GLU A 70 14.80 6.89 11.56
C GLU A 70 14.73 7.09 10.04
N VAL A 71 15.39 6.22 9.25
CA VAL A 71 15.31 6.25 7.79
C VAL A 71 13.89 5.92 7.33
N ILE A 72 13.27 4.91 7.95
CA ILE A 72 11.89 4.49 7.64
C ILE A 72 10.89 5.61 7.95
N ARG A 73 11.00 6.24 9.13
CA ARG A 73 10.15 7.38 9.52
C ARG A 73 10.27 8.56 8.55
N ARG A 74 11.50 8.96 8.20
CA ARG A 74 11.74 10.05 7.25
C ARG A 74 11.19 9.73 5.85
N ALA A 75 11.37 8.49 5.39
CA ALA A 75 10.84 8.06 4.11
C ALA A 75 9.30 8.05 4.08
N SER A 76 8.66 7.63 5.17
CA SER A 76 7.20 7.69 5.33
C SER A 76 6.67 9.12 5.32
N GLN A 77 7.33 10.05 6.03
CA GLN A 77 6.96 11.47 5.98
C GLN A 77 7.08 12.05 4.57
N ALA A 78 8.17 11.74 3.85
CA ALA A 78 8.34 12.18 2.47
C ALA A 78 7.28 11.60 1.53
N ALA A 79 6.93 10.32 1.70
CA ALA A 79 5.86 9.67 0.92
C ALA A 79 4.51 10.34 1.14
N ASN A 80 4.16 10.66 2.40
CA ASN A 80 2.90 11.35 2.73
C ASN A 80 2.83 12.74 2.07
N GLN A 81 3.95 13.48 2.02
CA GLN A 81 3.99 14.78 1.33
C GLN A 81 3.83 14.65 -0.19
N LEU A 82 4.31 13.56 -0.78
CA LEU A 82 4.18 13.27 -2.21
C LEU A 82 2.75 12.86 -2.58
N SER A 83 2.09 12.05 -1.73
CA SER A 83 0.68 11.68 -1.94
C SER A 83 -0.25 12.88 -1.79
N ASP A 84 0.03 13.78 -0.85
CA ASP A 84 -0.79 14.98 -0.60
C ASP A 84 -0.65 16.00 -1.75
N LYS A 85 0.56 16.13 -2.34
CA LYS A 85 0.79 16.96 -3.52
C LYS A 85 0.21 16.39 -4.83
N GLY A 86 -0.26 15.13 -4.82
CA GLY A 86 -0.92 14.49 -5.96
C GLY A 86 -2.40 14.85 -6.11
N GLY A 87 -3.00 15.56 -5.15
CA GLY A 87 -4.41 15.98 -5.14
C GLY A 87 -4.73 17.28 -5.89
N GLY A 88 -3.97 17.61 -6.94
CA GLY A 88 -4.17 18.81 -7.75
C GLY A 88 -5.12 18.59 -8.94
N VAL A 89 -6.39 18.94 -8.73
CA VAL A 89 -7.42 19.39 -9.71
C VAL A 89 -7.82 18.44 -10.85
N GLY A 90 -9.09 18.06 -10.81
CA GLY A 90 -9.88 17.56 -11.94
C GLY A 90 -11.37 17.76 -11.65
N GLU A 91 -11.82 19.02 -11.68
CA GLU A 91 -13.13 19.38 -12.28
C GLU A 91 -13.02 19.32 -13.80
#